data_AF-A0A0D2GQH3-F1
#
_entry.id   AF-A0A0D2GQH3-F1
#
_cell.length_a   1.000
_cell.length_b   1.000
_cell.length_c   1.000
_cell.angle_alpha   90.00
_cell.angle_beta   90.00
_cell.angle_gamma   90.00
#
_symmetry.space_group_name_H-M   'P 1'
#
loop_
_entity.id
_entity.type
_entity.pdbx_description
1 polymer ?
#
loop_
_entity_poly.entity_id
_entity_poly.type
_entity_poly.pdbx_seq_one_letter_code
_entity_poly.pdbx_strand_id
1 'polypeptide(L)'
;MSSESEAPSDTWSSLITDLKETALGDQQTPTPCSNEAEFRTNFESLCNDHYEPNAQRLLNLFSRQHGTITTFTSTIDSAQNLQPPDTLSDLFWQLAFATIQAALDAGLSLKDLFEELNPLNQALKPFGPQLPQFPTRPRVQEPLQVVFREYIECYSIMLSHFASHPPGLTFDTFHSRAETAAELFESSLEDWKEVVKRFGEEETRSLPPLPNPGLSHLSPGLTTSARFQWLEPLGTGTYGQVSKVREVSTNSIYAQKTIRVQNSHRARNIIEQQVRNEVAIMHKLRHHHIASVLFYVRDETTFSIIMLPVGDYDLRHFLEVNCAGFPRTETRHLDQWFGCLASALAYAHQERVKHEDIKPSNILIRDHQPYLADFGSAIDFSLMEGSTSTEEYIVGTPVYWPPEPLQQRGRAADVFALGCVFSEMLTVRQHRSLQEYRDARYLPHVDNGYAFRTNLEVVNTWLLDLPDNVGPPEVRSLLLEQTMVCFLEVPVRLFNPAASTFSPKKTKLLTYLLGRL
;
A
#
# COMPACT_ATOMS: atom_id res chain seq x y z
N MET A 1 -40.54 3.55 -15.49
CA MET A 1 -41.52 2.77 -14.73
C MET A 1 -40.88 2.45 -13.40
N SER A 2 -41.65 2.62 -12.32
CA SER A 2 -41.41 2.07 -10.99
C SER A 2 -40.11 2.49 -10.31
N SER A 3 -40.16 3.62 -9.61
CA SER A 3 -39.37 3.81 -8.40
C SER A 3 -39.71 2.67 -7.44
N GLU A 4 -38.91 1.61 -7.46
CA GLU A 4 -38.89 0.65 -6.36
C GLU A 4 -38.53 1.47 -5.11
N SER A 5 -39.53 1.62 -4.24
CA SER A 5 -39.35 2.07 -2.88
C SER A 5 -38.54 0.99 -2.17
N GLU A 6 -37.22 1.01 -2.35
CA GLU A 6 -36.30 0.20 -1.55
C GLU A 6 -36.59 0.52 -0.08
N ALA A 7 -36.94 -0.51 0.70
CA ALA A 7 -37.06 -0.45 2.14
C ALA A 7 -35.81 0.23 2.73
N PRO A 8 -35.91 0.97 3.86
CA PRO A 8 -34.78 1.74 4.38
C PRO A 8 -33.62 0.80 4.60
N SER A 9 -32.60 0.88 3.74
CA SER A 9 -31.38 0.12 3.87
C SER A 9 -30.81 0.41 5.25
N ASP A 10 -30.50 -0.62 6.03
CA ASP A 10 -29.80 -0.48 7.31
C ASP A 10 -28.60 0.44 7.08
N THR A 11 -28.63 1.63 7.68
CA THR A 11 -27.55 2.60 7.54
C THR A 11 -26.40 2.19 8.46
N TRP A 12 -25.19 2.65 8.19
CA TRP A 12 -24.10 2.47 9.16
C TRP A 12 -24.43 3.05 10.53
N SER A 13 -25.16 4.16 10.60
CA SER A 13 -25.59 4.76 11.85
C SER A 13 -26.55 3.88 12.66
N SER A 14 -27.49 3.20 11.99
CA SER A 14 -28.37 2.24 12.67
C SER A 14 -27.58 1.00 13.11
N LEU A 15 -26.70 0.49 12.25
CA LEU A 15 -25.83 -0.63 12.60
C LEU A 15 -24.94 -0.33 13.82
N ILE A 16 -24.33 0.86 13.89
CA ILE A 16 -23.49 1.27 15.01
C ILE A 16 -24.31 1.35 16.30
N THR A 17 -25.51 1.92 16.24
CA THR A 17 -26.40 2.00 17.41
C THR A 17 -26.74 0.60 17.93
N ASP A 18 -27.19 -0.28 17.03
CA ASP A 18 -27.55 -1.66 17.37
C ASP A 18 -26.37 -2.42 18.00
N LEU A 19 -25.18 -2.30 17.39
CA LEU A 19 -23.99 -2.99 17.88
C LEU A 19 -23.44 -2.42 19.18
N LYS A 20 -23.56 -1.10 19.42
CA LYS A 20 -23.19 -0.49 20.71
C LYS A 20 -24.05 -1.04 21.84
N GLU A 21 -25.37 -1.12 21.62
CA GLU A 21 -26.31 -1.66 22.60
C GLU A 21 -26.03 -3.15 22.91
N THR A 22 -25.74 -3.96 21.89
CA THR A 22 -25.49 -5.40 22.09
C THR A 22 -24.10 -5.73 22.64
N ALA A 23 -23.06 -5.04 22.15
CA ALA A 23 -21.67 -5.39 22.47
C ALA A 23 -21.17 -4.80 23.80
N LEU A 24 -21.56 -3.57 24.13
CA LEU A 24 -21.05 -2.86 25.31
C LEU A 24 -22.03 -2.89 26.50
N GLY A 25 -23.33 -3.14 26.24
CA GLY A 25 -24.38 -3.17 27.25
C GLY A 25 -24.55 -1.85 28.03
N ASP A 26 -25.34 -1.89 29.10
CA ASP A 26 -25.58 -0.74 30.02
C ASP A 26 -24.36 -0.38 30.91
N GLN A 27 -23.18 -0.97 30.67
CA GLN A 27 -22.01 -0.73 31.51
C GLN A 27 -21.59 0.74 31.45
N GLN A 28 -21.73 1.39 32.59
CA GLN A 28 -21.53 2.81 32.82
C GLN A 28 -20.09 3.21 32.43
N THR A 29 -20.00 4.13 31.47
CA THR A 29 -18.81 4.86 31.00
C THR A 29 -17.67 3.98 30.47
N PRO A 30 -17.67 3.61 29.17
CA PRO A 30 -16.50 3.03 28.55
C PRO A 30 -15.36 4.06 28.60
N THR A 31 -14.17 3.61 29.00
CA THR A 31 -12.94 4.39 28.87
C THR A 31 -12.87 4.92 27.44
N PRO A 32 -12.72 6.25 27.20
CA PRO A 32 -12.78 6.80 25.85
C PRO A 32 -11.52 6.38 25.09
N CYS A 33 -11.64 5.31 24.32
CA CYS A 33 -10.69 4.90 23.28
C CYS A 33 -11.39 5.07 21.95
N SER A 34 -11.46 6.32 21.46
CA SER A 34 -12.13 6.66 20.20
C SER A 34 -11.23 6.52 18.97
N ASN A 35 -9.92 6.50 19.18
CA ASN A 35 -8.95 6.42 18.10
C ASN A 35 -7.69 5.67 18.53
N GLU A 36 -6.85 5.34 17.55
CA GLU A 36 -5.61 4.60 17.79
C GLU A 36 -4.66 5.32 18.76
N ALA A 37 -4.58 6.66 18.74
CA ALA A 37 -3.67 7.40 19.60
C ALA A 37 -4.07 7.32 21.09
N GLU A 38 -5.38 7.44 21.36
CA GLU A 38 -5.94 7.21 22.70
C GLU A 38 -5.75 5.75 23.13
N PHE A 39 -6.05 4.80 22.24
CA PHE A 39 -5.85 3.38 22.51
C PHE A 39 -4.40 3.07 22.91
N ARG A 40 -3.42 3.58 22.16
CA ARG A 40 -1.98 3.37 22.47
C ARG A 40 -1.61 3.90 23.85
N THR A 41 -2.07 5.11 24.17
CA THR A 41 -1.79 5.76 25.47
C THR A 41 -2.41 4.97 26.62
N ASN A 42 -3.68 4.58 26.48
CA ASN A 42 -4.40 3.83 27.51
C ASN A 42 -3.89 2.39 27.65
N PHE A 43 -3.47 1.76 26.55
CA PHE A 43 -2.93 0.41 26.53
C PHE A 43 -1.63 0.31 27.33
N GLU A 44 -0.72 1.29 27.20
CA GLU A 44 0.51 1.33 27.98
C GLU A 44 0.23 1.48 29.49
N SER A 45 -0.69 2.38 29.87
CA SER A 45 -1.11 2.51 31.26
C SER A 45 -1.67 1.20 31.80
N LEU A 46 -2.54 0.55 31.03
CA LEU A 46 -3.20 -0.69 31.41
C LEU A 46 -2.21 -1.83 31.63
N CYS A 47 -1.23 -1.98 30.73
CA CYS A 47 -0.19 -2.99 30.89
C CYS A 47 0.64 -2.75 32.17
N ASN A 48 0.93 -1.50 32.51
CA ASN A 48 1.68 -1.16 33.72
C ASN A 48 0.89 -1.52 34.99
N ASP A 49 -0.41 -1.25 35.01
CA ASP A 49 -1.29 -1.53 36.16
C ASP A 49 -1.42 -3.04 36.45
N HIS A 50 -1.37 -3.87 35.40
CA HIS A 50 -1.42 -5.33 35.48
C HIS A 50 -0.05 -6.03 35.48
N TYR A 51 1.06 -5.28 35.47
CA TYR A 51 2.43 -5.81 35.37
C TYR A 51 2.66 -6.69 34.12
N GLU A 52 1.96 -6.39 33.02
CA GLU A 52 2.10 -7.12 31.76
C GLU A 52 3.43 -6.75 31.06
N PRO A 53 4.30 -7.73 30.75
CA PRO A 53 5.63 -7.46 30.24
C PRO A 53 5.62 -7.09 28.75
N ASN A 54 6.59 -6.28 28.32
CA ASN A 54 6.80 -5.92 26.91
C ASN A 54 5.61 -5.23 26.22
N ALA A 55 4.93 -4.30 26.92
CA ALA A 55 3.78 -3.55 26.41
C ALA A 55 3.96 -3.05 24.96
N GLN A 56 5.09 -2.42 24.62
CA GLN A 56 5.34 -1.92 23.26
C GLN A 56 5.35 -3.03 22.19
N ARG A 57 5.90 -4.20 22.52
CA ARG A 57 5.94 -5.34 21.59
C ARG A 57 4.55 -5.93 21.40
N LEU A 58 3.76 -6.02 22.47
CA LEU A 58 2.37 -6.46 22.43
C LEU A 58 1.50 -5.49 21.65
N LEU A 59 1.68 -4.18 21.84
CA LEU A 59 1.00 -3.14 21.08
C LEU A 59 1.31 -3.23 19.59
N ASN A 60 2.58 -3.45 19.21
CA ASN A 60 2.96 -3.66 17.81
C ASN A 60 2.37 -4.95 17.24
N LEU A 61 2.29 -6.03 18.03
CA LEU A 61 1.64 -7.28 17.64
C LEU A 61 0.14 -7.05 17.38
N PHE A 62 -0.55 -6.37 18.31
CA PHE A 62 -1.95 -6.00 18.17
C PHE A 62 -2.16 -5.17 16.90
N SER A 63 -1.43 -4.07 16.72
CA SER A 63 -1.57 -3.22 15.52
C SER A 63 -1.34 -3.99 14.22
N ARG A 64 -0.42 -4.97 14.21
CA ARG A 64 -0.16 -5.81 13.05
C ARG A 64 -1.32 -6.74 12.73
N GLN A 65 -1.90 -7.39 13.74
CA GLN A 65 -3.02 -8.31 13.55
C GLN A 65 -4.30 -7.59 13.13
N HIS A 66 -4.55 -6.39 13.67
CA HIS A 66 -5.80 -5.64 13.47
C HIS A 66 -5.72 -4.62 12.33
N GLY A 67 -4.62 -4.56 11.58
CA GLY A 67 -4.43 -3.57 10.51
C GLY A 67 -5.50 -3.61 9.43
N THR A 68 -6.04 -4.80 9.12
CA THR A 68 -7.12 -4.93 8.12
C THR A 68 -8.42 -4.31 8.62
N ILE A 69 -8.83 -4.61 9.85
CA ILE A 69 -10.09 -4.08 10.40
C ILE A 69 -10.00 -2.57 10.64
N THR A 70 -8.88 -2.05 11.13
CA THR A 70 -8.72 -0.61 11.36
C THR A 70 -8.71 0.18 10.06
N THR A 71 -8.07 -0.35 9.01
CA THR A 71 -8.13 0.23 7.66
C THR A 71 -9.56 0.20 7.12
N PHE A 72 -10.28 -0.91 7.34
CA PHE A 72 -11.66 -1.08 6.93
C PHE A 72 -12.57 -0.03 7.59
N THR A 73 -12.54 0.08 8.92
CA THR A 73 -13.39 1.03 9.66
C THR A 73 -13.06 2.47 9.28
N SER A 74 -11.78 2.87 9.28
CA SER A 74 -11.38 4.25 8.97
C SER A 74 -11.76 4.66 7.55
N THR A 75 -11.68 3.70 6.62
CA THR A 75 -12.06 3.94 5.23
C THR A 75 -13.55 4.22 5.13
N ILE A 76 -14.40 3.40 5.77
CA ILE A 76 -15.85 3.55 5.72
C ILE A 76 -16.30 4.79 6.50
N ASP A 77 -15.71 5.08 7.66
CA ASP A 77 -16.01 6.28 8.44
C ASP A 77 -15.80 7.55 7.62
N SER A 78 -14.63 7.66 6.98
CA SER A 78 -14.28 8.80 6.11
C SER A 78 -15.23 8.92 4.93
N ALA A 79 -15.54 7.78 4.33
CA ALA A 79 -16.37 7.62 3.15
C ALA A 79 -17.85 7.94 3.37
N GLN A 80 -18.39 7.57 4.54
CA GLN A 80 -19.76 7.82 4.98
C GLN A 80 -19.88 9.14 5.73
N ASN A 81 -18.76 9.84 5.94
CA ASN A 81 -18.68 11.05 6.72
C ASN A 81 -19.23 10.85 8.15
N LEU A 82 -19.02 9.66 8.72
CA LEU A 82 -19.35 9.37 10.11
C LEU A 82 -18.43 10.20 11.01
N GLN A 83 -18.98 10.71 12.12
CA GLN A 83 -18.25 11.58 13.04
C GLN A 83 -18.28 10.98 14.45
N PRO A 84 -17.17 11.07 15.20
CA PRO A 84 -17.17 10.63 16.59
C PRO A 84 -18.21 11.34 17.45
N PRO A 85 -18.80 10.67 18.45
CA PRO A 85 -18.48 9.33 18.95
C PRO A 85 -19.18 8.17 18.21
N ASP A 86 -19.81 8.42 17.05
CA ASP A 86 -20.66 7.45 16.34
C ASP A 86 -20.03 6.97 15.03
N THR A 87 -18.82 6.41 15.13
CA THR A 87 -18.09 5.80 14.02
C THR A 87 -17.86 4.30 14.24
N LEU A 88 -17.51 3.59 13.17
CA LEU A 88 -17.10 2.19 13.24
C LEU A 88 -15.76 2.05 13.98
N SER A 89 -14.86 3.00 13.76
CA SER A 89 -13.57 3.03 14.46
C SER A 89 -13.78 3.22 15.96
N ASP A 90 -14.65 4.14 16.39
CA ASP A 90 -14.98 4.34 17.80
C ASP A 90 -15.47 3.04 18.45
N LEU A 91 -16.44 2.37 17.82
CA LEU A 91 -16.99 1.11 18.32
C LEU A 91 -15.92 0.02 18.42
N PHE A 92 -15.12 -0.16 17.36
CA PHE A 92 -14.06 -1.15 17.35
C PHE A 92 -13.02 -0.89 18.45
N TRP A 93 -12.51 0.33 18.57
CA TRP A 93 -11.46 0.66 19.55
C TRP A 93 -11.95 0.53 20.99
N GLN A 94 -13.18 0.94 21.28
CA GLN A 94 -13.79 0.75 22.60
C GLN A 94 -13.94 -0.74 22.94
N LEU A 95 -14.48 -1.53 22.00
CA LEU A 95 -14.71 -2.96 22.22
C LEU A 95 -13.39 -3.73 22.36
N ALA A 96 -12.39 -3.41 21.54
CA ALA A 96 -11.06 -4.00 21.63
C ALA A 96 -10.40 -3.69 22.97
N PHE A 97 -10.46 -2.43 23.43
CA PHE A 97 -9.91 -2.03 24.71
C PHE A 97 -10.62 -2.72 25.88
N ALA A 98 -11.96 -2.76 25.86
CA ALA A 98 -12.75 -3.45 26.88
C ALA A 98 -12.42 -4.95 26.95
N THR A 99 -12.22 -5.60 25.80
CA THR A 99 -11.84 -7.01 25.73
C THR A 99 -10.46 -7.26 26.34
N ILE A 100 -9.49 -6.38 26.04
CA ILE A 100 -8.12 -6.45 26.59
C ILE A 100 -8.14 -6.26 28.12
N GLN A 101 -8.87 -5.26 28.60
CA GLN A 101 -9.04 -5.01 30.03
C GLN A 101 -9.64 -6.23 30.74
N ALA A 102 -10.74 -6.77 30.21
CA ALA A 102 -11.41 -7.92 30.81
C ALA A 102 -10.53 -9.17 30.83
N ALA A 103 -9.73 -9.40 29.79
CA ALA A 103 -8.78 -10.51 29.73
C ALA A 103 -7.70 -10.40 30.80
N LEU A 104 -7.13 -9.21 31.00
CA LEU A 104 -6.14 -8.94 32.05
C LEU A 104 -6.75 -9.09 33.45
N ASP A 105 -7.96 -8.55 33.66
CA ASP A 105 -8.69 -8.69 34.92
C ASP A 105 -8.99 -10.16 35.26
N ALA A 106 -9.18 -11.00 34.22
CA ALA A 106 -9.33 -12.46 34.35
C ALA A 106 -7.99 -13.21 34.51
N GLY A 107 -6.85 -12.51 34.45
CA GLY A 107 -5.50 -13.06 34.63
C GLY A 107 -4.90 -13.73 33.40
N LEU A 108 -5.44 -13.48 32.20
CA LEU A 108 -4.88 -13.99 30.94
C LEU A 108 -3.77 -13.07 30.44
N SER A 109 -2.67 -13.64 29.93
CA SER A 109 -1.64 -12.84 29.26
C SER A 109 -2.14 -12.27 27.93
N LEU A 110 -1.71 -11.06 27.57
CA LEU A 110 -2.10 -10.47 26.28
C LEU A 110 -1.52 -11.21 25.10
N LYS A 111 -0.37 -11.87 25.29
CA LYS A 111 0.21 -12.73 24.26
C LYS A 111 -0.76 -13.85 23.89
N ASP A 112 -1.32 -14.53 24.89
CA ASP A 112 -2.26 -15.63 24.66
C ASP A 112 -3.57 -15.10 24.07
N LEU A 113 -4.12 -13.99 24.59
CA LEU A 113 -5.29 -13.33 23.99
C LEU A 113 -5.10 -13.02 22.51
N PHE A 114 -3.94 -12.50 22.13
CA PHE A 114 -3.65 -12.14 20.74
C PHE A 114 -3.37 -13.35 19.85
N GLU A 115 -2.93 -14.48 20.42
CA GLU A 115 -2.87 -15.76 19.70
C GLU A 115 -4.29 -16.28 19.44
N GLU A 116 -5.19 -16.16 20.41
CA GLU A 116 -6.60 -16.56 20.30
C GLU A 116 -7.39 -15.69 19.31
N LEU A 117 -7.17 -14.38 19.28
CA LEU A 117 -7.82 -13.47 18.32
C LEU A 117 -7.26 -13.56 16.89
N ASN A 118 -6.08 -14.15 16.70
CA ASN A 118 -5.38 -14.14 15.42
C ASN A 118 -6.14 -14.84 14.28
N PRO A 119 -6.82 -16.00 14.48
CA PRO A 119 -7.58 -16.65 13.41
C PRO A 119 -8.66 -15.76 12.80
N LEU A 120 -9.41 -15.01 13.62
CA LEU A 120 -10.41 -14.04 13.15
C LEU A 120 -9.77 -12.95 12.29
N ASN A 121 -8.66 -12.38 12.77
CA ASN A 121 -7.93 -11.33 12.08
C ASN A 121 -7.31 -11.80 10.75
N GLN A 122 -6.86 -13.06 10.68
CA GLN A 122 -6.34 -13.66 9.45
C GLN A 122 -7.44 -14.00 8.44
N ALA A 123 -8.64 -14.30 8.93
CA ALA A 123 -9.81 -14.58 8.10
C ALA A 123 -10.29 -13.31 7.38
N LEU A 124 -10.29 -12.15 8.05
CA LEU A 124 -10.67 -10.88 7.43
C LEU A 124 -9.64 -10.45 6.37
N LYS A 125 -10.02 -10.54 5.10
CA LYS A 125 -9.21 -10.05 3.97
C LYS A 125 -9.47 -8.57 3.70
N PRO A 126 -8.47 -7.81 3.23
CA PRO A 126 -8.66 -6.42 2.86
C PRO A 126 -9.63 -6.32 1.68
N PHE A 127 -10.66 -5.50 1.84
CA PHE A 127 -11.52 -5.11 0.73
C PHE A 127 -10.69 -4.28 -0.24
N GLY A 128 -10.93 -4.49 -1.53
CA GLY A 128 -10.10 -3.93 -2.59
C GLY A 128 -9.96 -2.41 -2.47
N PRO A 129 -8.94 -1.82 -3.12
CA PRO A 129 -8.65 -0.39 -2.99
C PRO A 129 -9.80 0.55 -3.43
N GLN A 130 -10.87 0.01 -3.99
CA GLN A 130 -12.10 0.71 -4.39
C GLN A 130 -13.05 0.99 -3.21
N LEU A 131 -12.84 0.39 -2.04
CA LEU A 131 -13.69 0.60 -0.86
C LEU A 131 -14.01 2.10 -0.61
N PRO A 132 -13.06 3.05 -0.69
CA PRO A 132 -13.36 4.48 -0.51
C PRO A 132 -14.25 5.09 -1.60
N GLN A 133 -14.41 4.45 -2.76
CA GLN A 133 -15.11 5.01 -3.92
C GLN A 133 -16.58 4.64 -4.01
N PHE A 134 -16.96 3.47 -3.47
CA PHE A 134 -18.33 2.98 -3.50
C PHE A 134 -19.05 2.85 -2.13
N PRO A 135 -18.69 3.63 -1.10
CA PRO A 135 -19.22 3.43 0.23
C PRO A 135 -20.67 3.94 0.39
N THR A 136 -21.17 4.83 -0.47
CA THR A 136 -22.52 5.41 -0.29
C THR A 136 -23.63 4.61 -0.94
N ARG A 137 -23.30 3.57 -1.72
CA ARG A 137 -24.31 2.80 -2.48
C ARG A 137 -24.84 1.63 -1.64
N PRO A 138 -26.16 1.53 -1.37
CA PRO A 138 -26.72 0.50 -0.49
C PRO A 138 -26.28 -0.94 -0.84
N ARG A 139 -26.36 -1.34 -2.12
CA ARG A 139 -25.93 -2.67 -2.59
C ARG A 139 -24.44 -2.97 -2.38
N VAL A 140 -23.61 -1.93 -2.31
CA VAL A 140 -22.18 -2.09 -2.00
C VAL A 140 -21.95 -2.16 -0.49
N GLN A 141 -22.83 -1.52 0.29
CA GLN A 141 -22.71 -1.49 1.76
C GLN A 141 -23.15 -2.78 2.41
N GLU A 142 -24.17 -3.44 1.88
CA GLU A 142 -24.74 -4.64 2.50
C GLU A 142 -23.69 -5.73 2.80
N PRO A 143 -22.81 -6.15 1.86
CA PRO A 143 -21.75 -7.12 2.18
C PRO A 143 -20.75 -6.61 3.22
N LEU A 144 -20.44 -5.31 3.21
CA LEU A 144 -19.49 -4.69 4.14
C LEU A 144 -20.08 -4.63 5.56
N GLN A 145 -21.37 -4.32 5.68
CA GLN A 145 -22.09 -4.28 6.94
C GLN A 145 -22.20 -5.67 7.57
N VAL A 146 -22.45 -6.70 6.75
CA VAL A 146 -22.45 -8.10 7.17
C VAL A 146 -21.09 -8.50 7.75
N VAL A 147 -20.00 -8.16 7.06
CA VAL A 147 -18.62 -8.41 7.54
C VAL A 147 -18.35 -7.71 8.86
N PHE A 148 -18.66 -6.42 8.97
CA PHE A 148 -18.40 -5.66 10.20
C PHE A 148 -19.22 -6.18 11.39
N ARG A 149 -20.51 -6.46 11.17
CA ARG A 149 -21.40 -7.03 12.18
C ARG A 149 -20.82 -8.33 12.73
N GLU A 150 -20.45 -9.25 11.85
CA GLU A 150 -19.94 -10.56 12.23
C GLU A 150 -18.58 -10.45 12.96
N TYR A 151 -17.73 -9.52 12.55
CA TYR A 151 -16.47 -9.22 13.23
C TYR A 151 -16.70 -8.72 14.67
N ILE A 152 -17.64 -7.78 14.85
CA ILE A 152 -17.98 -7.24 16.17
C ILE A 152 -18.62 -8.32 17.07
N GLU A 153 -19.49 -9.17 16.53
CA GLU A 153 -20.08 -10.30 17.27
C GLU A 153 -19.00 -11.26 17.81
N CYS A 154 -17.97 -11.57 17.02
CA CYS A 154 -16.84 -12.39 17.50
C CYS A 154 -16.12 -11.74 18.69
N TYR A 155 -15.94 -10.42 18.66
CA TYR A 155 -15.38 -9.68 19.80
C TYR A 155 -16.30 -9.67 21.02
N SER A 156 -17.60 -9.50 20.82
CA SER A 156 -18.60 -9.53 21.90
C SER A 156 -18.62 -10.88 22.62
N ILE A 157 -18.42 -11.99 21.89
CA ILE A 157 -18.24 -13.33 22.47
C ILE A 157 -16.99 -13.36 23.37
N MET A 158 -15.87 -12.80 22.89
CA MET A 158 -14.62 -12.76 23.64
C MET A 158 -14.74 -11.90 24.91
N LEU A 159 -15.35 -10.72 24.82
CA LEU A 159 -15.61 -9.86 25.98
C LEU A 159 -16.53 -10.55 27.01
N SER A 160 -17.62 -11.15 26.54
CA SER A 160 -18.58 -11.87 27.41
C SER A 160 -17.94 -13.07 28.11
N HIS A 161 -17.03 -13.77 27.42
CA HIS A 161 -16.27 -14.88 27.99
C HIS A 161 -15.47 -14.45 29.21
N PHE A 162 -14.74 -13.33 29.12
CA PHE A 162 -13.93 -12.81 30.25
C PHE A 162 -14.77 -12.11 31.32
N ALA A 163 -15.89 -11.49 30.96
CA ALA A 163 -16.79 -10.84 31.93
C ALA A 163 -17.57 -11.86 32.79
N SER A 164 -17.73 -13.11 32.32
CA SER A 164 -18.44 -14.16 33.04
C SER A 164 -17.66 -14.65 34.27
N HIS A 165 -18.37 -14.86 35.39
CA HIS A 165 -17.78 -15.32 36.66
C HIS A 165 -18.33 -16.70 37.04
N PRO A 166 -17.51 -17.76 37.14
CA PRO A 166 -16.09 -17.80 36.79
C PRO A 166 -15.88 -17.82 35.27
N PRO A 167 -14.75 -17.29 34.76
CA PRO A 167 -14.42 -17.36 33.34
C PRO A 167 -14.24 -18.85 32.98
N GLY A 168 -15.16 -19.38 32.17
CA GLY A 168 -15.04 -20.75 31.66
C GLY A 168 -13.96 -20.77 30.59
N LEU A 169 -12.69 -20.98 30.95
CA LEU A 169 -11.43 -20.87 30.16
C LEU A 169 -11.34 -21.54 28.77
N THR A 170 -12.43 -22.00 28.17
CA THR A 170 -12.43 -22.63 26.84
C THR A 170 -12.87 -21.66 25.74
N PHE A 171 -12.01 -21.41 24.76
CA PHE A 171 -12.27 -20.54 23.60
C PHE A 171 -13.14 -21.19 22.51
N ASP A 172 -13.70 -22.37 22.75
CA ASP A 172 -14.44 -23.19 21.77
C ASP A 172 -15.55 -22.41 21.04
N THR A 173 -16.35 -21.63 21.80
CA THR A 173 -17.43 -20.81 21.22
C THR A 173 -16.88 -19.74 20.28
N PHE A 174 -15.78 -19.09 20.67
CA PHE A 174 -15.13 -18.07 19.86
C PHE A 174 -14.54 -18.70 18.59
N HIS A 175 -13.82 -19.82 18.71
CA HIS A 175 -13.22 -20.50 17.56
C HIS A 175 -14.27 -20.96 16.55
N SER A 176 -15.36 -21.56 17.02
CA SER A 176 -16.45 -21.99 16.15
C SER A 176 -17.09 -20.80 15.42
N ARG A 177 -17.25 -19.65 16.11
CA ARG A 177 -17.75 -18.42 15.47
C ARG A 177 -16.76 -17.85 14.48
N ALA A 178 -15.47 -17.81 14.81
CA ALA A 178 -14.41 -17.30 13.94
C ALA A 178 -14.27 -18.12 12.65
N GLU A 179 -14.44 -19.45 12.72
CA GLU A 179 -14.46 -20.32 11.54
C GLU A 179 -15.68 -20.02 10.64
N THR A 180 -16.86 -19.87 11.24
CA THR A 180 -18.08 -19.47 10.51
C THR A 180 -17.93 -18.07 9.89
N ALA A 181 -17.33 -17.14 10.62
CA ALA A 181 -17.06 -15.78 10.16
C ALA A 181 -16.10 -15.79 8.98
N ALA A 182 -15.10 -16.68 8.94
CA ALA A 182 -14.16 -16.79 7.83
C ALA A 182 -14.85 -17.14 6.50
N GLU A 183 -15.78 -18.11 6.52
CA GLU A 183 -16.57 -18.46 5.34
C GLU A 183 -17.44 -17.30 4.87
N LEU A 184 -18.08 -16.60 5.82
CA LEU A 184 -18.93 -15.44 5.56
C LEU A 184 -18.14 -14.25 5.00
N PHE A 185 -16.94 -13.99 5.51
CA PHE A 185 -16.05 -12.93 5.02
C PHE A 185 -15.64 -13.19 3.58
N GLU A 186 -15.25 -14.42 3.25
CA GLU A 186 -14.86 -14.78 1.88
C GLU A 186 -16.04 -14.63 0.91
N SER A 187 -17.22 -15.13 1.28
CA SER A 187 -18.44 -14.97 0.46
C SER A 187 -18.81 -13.50 0.26
N SER A 188 -18.78 -12.70 1.32
CA SER A 188 -19.14 -11.27 1.27
C SER A 188 -18.13 -10.46 0.45
N LEU A 189 -16.86 -10.84 0.45
CA LEU A 189 -15.83 -10.21 -0.37
C LEU A 189 -16.06 -10.47 -1.87
N GLU A 190 -16.43 -11.69 -2.23
CA GLU A 190 -16.75 -12.04 -3.62
C GLU A 190 -18.03 -11.33 -4.11
N ASP A 191 -19.08 -11.31 -3.28
CA ASP A 191 -20.31 -10.55 -3.57
C ASP A 191 -19.99 -9.06 -3.77
N TRP A 192 -19.18 -8.47 -2.89
CA TRP A 192 -18.74 -7.08 -3.01
C TRP A 192 -17.97 -6.81 -4.31
N LYS A 193 -17.03 -7.70 -4.69
CA LYS A 193 -16.28 -7.58 -5.95
C LYS A 193 -17.21 -7.65 -7.16
N GLU A 194 -18.21 -8.53 -7.15
CA GLU A 194 -19.17 -8.65 -8.25
C GLU A 194 -20.01 -7.37 -8.39
N VAL A 195 -20.51 -6.83 -7.28
CA VAL A 195 -21.29 -5.58 -7.27
C VAL A 195 -20.47 -4.40 -7.80
N VAL A 196 -19.23 -4.24 -7.32
CA VAL A 196 -18.31 -3.19 -7.80
C VAL A 196 -18.04 -3.33 -9.30
N LYS A 197 -17.85 -4.55 -9.79
CA LYS A 197 -17.67 -4.83 -11.22
C LYS A 197 -18.88 -4.42 -12.04
N ARG A 198 -20.09 -4.82 -11.64
CA ARG A 198 -21.33 -4.45 -12.35
C ARG A 198 -21.51 -2.94 -12.42
N PHE A 199 -21.24 -2.22 -11.34
CA PHE A 199 -21.31 -0.75 -11.35
C PHE A 199 -20.26 -0.11 -12.24
N GLY A 200 -19.04 -0.63 -12.27
CA GLY A 200 -18.01 -0.19 -13.21
C GLY A 200 -18.47 -0.35 -14.68
N GLU A 201 -19.15 -1.45 -14.99
CA GLU A 201 -19.73 -1.68 -16.32
C GLU A 201 -20.92 -0.75 -16.65
N GLU A 202 -21.79 -0.46 -15.68
CA GLU A 202 -22.96 0.41 -15.84
C GLU A 202 -22.58 1.89 -16.05
N GLU A 203 -21.65 2.43 -15.26
CA GLU A 203 -21.12 3.79 -15.46
C GLU A 203 -20.50 3.97 -16.86
N THR A 204 -19.93 2.89 -17.42
CA THR A 204 -19.36 2.91 -18.77
C THR A 204 -20.46 2.99 -19.85
N ARG A 205 -21.63 2.38 -19.62
CA ARG A 205 -22.74 2.37 -20.59
C ARG A 205 -23.50 3.70 -20.64
N SER A 206 -23.47 4.49 -19.57
CA SER A 206 -24.17 5.78 -19.47
C SER A 206 -23.38 6.97 -20.02
N LEU A 207 -22.11 6.78 -20.39
CA LEU A 207 -21.30 7.84 -21.02
C LEU A 207 -21.76 8.11 -22.47
N PRO A 208 -21.98 9.39 -22.86
CA PRO A 208 -22.53 9.73 -24.17
C PRO A 208 -21.54 9.41 -25.32
N PRO A 209 -22.04 9.10 -26.53
CA PRO A 209 -21.20 8.73 -27.67
C PRO A 209 -20.39 9.94 -28.18
N LEU A 210 -19.06 9.85 -28.13
CA LEU A 210 -18.18 10.86 -28.69
C LEU A 210 -17.98 10.65 -30.21
N PRO A 211 -17.89 11.72 -31.02
CA PRO A 211 -17.82 11.62 -32.47
C PRO A 211 -16.45 11.14 -33.00
N ASN A 212 -16.51 10.30 -34.03
CA ASN A 212 -15.39 9.67 -34.76
C ASN A 212 -14.38 10.67 -35.35
N PRO A 213 -13.06 10.40 -35.19
CA PRO A 213 -12.13 10.66 -36.30
C PRO A 213 -11.07 9.56 -36.48
N GLY A 214 -10.69 9.35 -37.75
CA GLY A 214 -9.82 8.28 -38.22
C GLY A 214 -8.35 8.38 -37.79
N LEU A 215 -7.74 7.20 -37.66
CA LEU A 215 -6.34 6.98 -37.33
C LEU A 215 -5.40 7.49 -38.43
N SER A 216 -4.61 8.53 -38.13
CA SER A 216 -3.23 8.67 -38.61
C SER A 216 -2.57 9.87 -37.93
N HIS A 217 -1.43 9.65 -37.27
CA HIS A 217 -0.56 10.63 -36.59
C HIS A 217 -1.08 11.22 -35.26
N LEU A 218 -0.76 10.53 -34.15
CA LEU A 218 -1.10 10.96 -32.79
C LEU A 218 -0.09 12.01 -32.28
N SER A 219 -0.54 13.26 -32.20
CA SER A 219 0.12 14.37 -31.50
C SER A 219 -0.32 14.39 -30.01
N PRO A 220 0.50 14.91 -29.06
CA PRO A 220 0.15 14.94 -27.65
C PRO A 220 -1.13 15.73 -27.40
N GLY A 221 -2.13 15.08 -26.80
CA GLY A 221 -3.36 15.73 -26.33
C GLY A 221 -4.67 15.38 -27.07
N LEU A 222 -4.71 14.35 -27.92
CA LEU A 222 -5.94 13.94 -28.58
C LEU A 222 -6.87 13.10 -27.67
N THR A 223 -8.11 13.58 -27.54
CA THR A 223 -9.27 12.79 -27.11
C THR A 223 -9.46 11.61 -28.07
N THR A 224 -9.28 10.39 -27.58
CA THR A 224 -9.51 9.16 -28.36
C THR A 224 -11.00 8.84 -28.46
N SER A 225 -11.43 8.20 -29.56
CA SER A 225 -12.75 7.56 -29.67
C SER A 225 -12.75 6.12 -29.11
N ALA A 226 -11.58 5.62 -28.72
CA ALA A 226 -11.42 4.29 -28.12
C ALA A 226 -12.28 4.18 -26.87
N ARG A 227 -13.18 3.19 -26.87
CA ARG A 227 -14.00 2.84 -25.71
C ARG A 227 -13.26 1.81 -24.89
N PHE A 228 -13.19 2.04 -23.58
CA PHE A 228 -12.58 1.12 -22.64
C PHE A 228 -13.67 0.47 -21.81
N GLN A 229 -13.80 -0.84 -21.93
CA GLN A 229 -14.58 -1.65 -21.02
C GLN A 229 -13.73 -1.93 -19.78
N TRP A 230 -14.20 -1.49 -18.62
CA TRP A 230 -13.58 -1.85 -17.35
C TRP A 230 -13.60 -3.38 -17.15
N LEU A 231 -12.52 -3.97 -16.62
CA LEU A 231 -12.44 -5.41 -16.35
C LEU A 231 -12.27 -5.74 -14.87
N GLU A 232 -11.20 -5.23 -14.27
CA GLU A 232 -10.84 -5.47 -12.87
C GLU A 232 -9.97 -4.32 -12.36
N PRO A 233 -9.93 -4.07 -11.05
CA PRO A 233 -9.00 -3.10 -10.51
C PRO A 233 -7.57 -3.64 -10.45
N LEU A 234 -6.58 -2.76 -10.59
CA LEU A 234 -5.16 -3.09 -10.43
C LEU A 234 -4.56 -2.44 -9.17
N GLY A 235 -5.07 -1.29 -8.74
CA GLY A 235 -4.61 -0.61 -7.52
C GLY A 235 -5.23 0.77 -7.32
N THR A 236 -4.96 1.39 -6.17
CA THR A 236 -5.16 2.83 -5.97
C THR A 236 -3.83 3.51 -5.69
N GLY A 237 -3.61 4.64 -6.35
CA GLY A 237 -2.51 5.55 -6.06
C GLY A 237 -3.03 6.81 -5.36
N THR A 238 -2.11 7.66 -4.91
CA THR A 238 -2.39 8.94 -4.24
C THR A 238 -3.33 9.84 -5.06
N TYR A 239 -3.24 9.76 -6.39
CA TYR A 239 -3.94 10.66 -7.31
C TYR A 239 -5.13 10.01 -8.03
N GLY A 240 -5.41 8.72 -7.83
CA GLY A 240 -6.50 8.06 -8.57
C GLY A 240 -6.50 6.54 -8.51
N GLN A 241 -7.41 5.94 -9.30
CA GLN A 241 -7.57 4.49 -9.40
C GLN A 241 -6.91 3.96 -10.66
N VAL A 242 -6.17 2.86 -10.55
CA VAL A 242 -5.66 2.12 -11.69
C VAL A 242 -6.53 0.88 -11.91
N SER A 243 -7.07 0.74 -13.12
CA SER A 243 -7.90 -0.40 -13.51
C SER A 243 -7.37 -1.06 -14.77
N LYS A 244 -7.55 -2.37 -14.88
CA LYS A 244 -7.38 -3.10 -16.13
C LYS A 244 -8.62 -2.87 -16.97
N VAL A 245 -8.41 -2.46 -18.21
CA VAL A 245 -9.47 -2.19 -19.15
C VAL A 245 -9.20 -2.87 -20.48
N ARG A 246 -10.28 -3.19 -21.19
CA ARG A 246 -10.26 -3.70 -22.55
C ARG A 246 -10.72 -2.61 -23.50
N GLU A 247 -9.91 -2.27 -24.48
CA GLU A 247 -10.38 -1.46 -25.59
C GLU A 247 -11.40 -2.27 -26.41
N VAL A 248 -12.63 -1.77 -26.55
CA VAL A 248 -13.75 -2.48 -27.20
C VAL A 248 -13.51 -2.72 -28.69
N SER A 249 -12.85 -1.79 -29.37
CA SER A 249 -12.56 -1.88 -30.81
C SER A 249 -11.55 -2.95 -31.18
N THR A 250 -10.54 -3.16 -30.33
CA THR A 250 -9.39 -4.03 -30.63
C THR A 250 -9.35 -5.27 -29.73
N ASN A 251 -10.16 -5.31 -28.67
CA ASN A 251 -10.05 -6.25 -27.55
C ASN A 251 -8.70 -6.25 -26.82
N SER A 252 -7.85 -5.25 -27.06
CA SER A 252 -6.54 -5.13 -26.40
C SER A 252 -6.71 -4.69 -24.95
N ILE A 253 -5.81 -5.16 -24.08
CA ILE A 253 -5.86 -4.92 -22.64
C ILE A 253 -4.86 -3.84 -22.24
N TYR A 254 -5.28 -2.90 -21.40
CA TYR A 254 -4.49 -1.76 -20.95
C TYR A 254 -4.70 -1.48 -19.45
N ALA A 255 -3.76 -0.76 -18.84
CA ALA A 255 -3.96 -0.16 -17.53
C ALA A 255 -4.47 1.28 -17.71
N GLN A 256 -5.53 1.64 -17.00
CA GLN A 256 -6.14 2.96 -17.00
C GLN A 256 -6.02 3.58 -15.62
N LYS A 257 -5.24 4.65 -15.48
CA LYS A 257 -5.18 5.49 -14.28
C LYS A 257 -6.18 6.63 -14.41
N THR A 258 -7.28 6.56 -13.66
CA THR A 258 -8.35 7.55 -13.67
C THR A 258 -8.18 8.52 -12.50
N ILE A 259 -8.05 9.81 -12.83
CA ILE A 259 -7.91 10.94 -11.92
C ILE A 259 -9.21 11.73 -11.97
N ARG A 260 -9.91 11.82 -10.83
CA ARG A 260 -11.15 12.58 -10.72
C ARG A 260 -10.85 14.07 -10.55
N VAL A 261 -11.62 14.91 -11.23
CA VAL A 261 -11.51 16.36 -11.18
C VAL A 261 -12.74 16.91 -10.45
N GLN A 262 -12.51 17.62 -9.34
CA GLN A 262 -13.59 18.33 -8.65
C GLN A 262 -14.07 19.52 -9.50
N ASN A 263 -15.35 19.90 -9.35
CA ASN A 263 -16.07 20.89 -10.18
C ASN A 263 -15.50 22.33 -10.21
N SER A 264 -14.34 22.61 -9.59
CA SER A 264 -13.71 23.92 -9.68
C SER A 264 -12.81 24.03 -10.92
N HIS A 265 -13.02 25.09 -11.72
CA HIS A 265 -12.22 25.35 -12.93
C HIS A 265 -10.72 25.46 -12.65
N ARG A 266 -10.35 26.01 -11.48
CA ARG A 266 -8.95 26.15 -11.07
C ARG A 266 -8.29 24.80 -10.77
N ALA A 267 -8.95 23.92 -10.00
CA ALA A 267 -8.43 22.58 -9.74
C ALA A 267 -8.33 21.77 -11.04
N ARG A 268 -9.31 21.90 -11.94
CA ARG A 268 -9.28 21.26 -13.25
C ARG A 268 -8.07 21.63 -14.09
N ASN A 269 -7.74 22.91 -14.17
CA ASN A 269 -6.58 23.37 -14.94
C ASN A 269 -5.25 22.87 -14.34
N ILE A 270 -5.15 22.81 -13.01
CA ILE A 270 -3.96 22.29 -12.32
C ILE A 270 -3.79 20.80 -12.61
N ILE A 271 -4.86 20.01 -12.45
CA ILE A 271 -4.84 18.55 -12.73
C ILE A 271 -4.55 18.29 -14.21
N GLU A 272 -5.18 19.03 -15.13
CA GLU A 272 -4.93 18.89 -16.57
C GLU A 272 -3.45 19.18 -16.91
N GLN A 273 -2.85 20.18 -16.27
CA GLN A 273 -1.45 20.50 -16.47
C GLN A 273 -0.53 19.39 -15.90
N GLN A 274 -0.86 18.84 -14.74
CA GLN A 274 -0.14 17.69 -14.15
C GLN A 274 -0.22 16.45 -15.05
N VAL A 275 -1.42 16.10 -15.54
CA VAL A 275 -1.63 14.97 -16.46
C VAL A 275 -0.86 15.17 -17.77
N ARG A 276 -0.91 16.38 -18.35
CA ARG A 276 -0.13 16.69 -19.55
C ARG A 276 1.37 16.57 -19.30
N ASN A 277 1.84 17.02 -18.13
CA ASN A 277 3.25 16.89 -17.76
C ASN A 277 3.66 15.43 -17.61
N GLU A 278 2.89 14.62 -16.86
CA GLU A 278 3.12 13.17 -16.70
C GLU A 278 3.17 12.47 -18.06
N VAL A 279 2.18 12.72 -18.93
CA VAL A 279 2.15 12.15 -20.28
C VAL A 279 3.35 12.62 -21.12
N ALA A 280 3.69 13.91 -21.08
CA ALA A 280 4.79 14.47 -21.86
C ALA A 280 6.15 13.91 -21.43
N ILE A 281 6.39 13.80 -20.12
CA ILE A 281 7.58 13.17 -19.54
C ILE A 281 7.65 11.72 -19.97
N MET A 282 6.56 10.96 -19.80
CA MET A 282 6.55 9.53 -20.12
C MET A 282 6.68 9.26 -21.62
N HIS A 283 6.24 10.15 -22.51
CA HIS A 283 6.47 10.01 -23.95
C HIS A 283 7.96 10.16 -24.36
N LYS A 284 8.77 10.85 -23.55
CA LYS A 284 10.23 10.93 -23.74
C LYS A 284 10.91 9.63 -23.36
N LEU A 285 10.36 8.91 -22.39
CA LEU A 285 10.97 7.70 -21.85
C LEU A 285 10.57 6.47 -22.66
N ARG A 286 11.51 5.94 -23.45
CA ARG A 286 11.34 4.68 -24.20
C ARG A 286 12.42 3.68 -23.79
N HIS A 287 12.12 2.87 -22.78
CA HIS A 287 13.03 1.86 -22.28
C HIS A 287 12.29 0.55 -22.00
N HIS A 288 12.96 -0.58 -22.21
CA HIS A 288 12.36 -1.91 -22.08
C HIS A 288 11.78 -2.19 -20.68
N HIS A 289 12.37 -1.58 -19.65
CA HIS A 289 11.96 -1.72 -18.24
C HIS A 289 11.31 -0.45 -17.67
N ILE A 290 10.67 0.37 -18.50
CA ILE A 290 9.85 1.51 -18.08
C ILE A 290 8.44 1.32 -18.65
N ALA A 291 7.42 1.38 -17.78
CA ALA A 291 6.03 1.35 -18.20
C ALA A 291 5.75 2.57 -19.09
N SER A 292 5.06 2.35 -20.20
CA SER A 292 4.79 3.35 -21.22
C SER A 292 3.38 3.90 -21.08
N VAL A 293 3.25 5.23 -21.09
CA VAL A 293 1.97 5.91 -21.32
C VAL A 293 1.76 5.99 -22.81
N LEU A 294 0.60 5.52 -23.27
CA LEU A 294 0.22 5.58 -24.67
C LEU A 294 -0.41 6.92 -25.00
N PHE A 295 -1.40 7.33 -24.20
CA PHE A 295 -2.14 8.57 -24.33
C PHE A 295 -2.96 8.82 -23.07
N TYR A 296 -3.57 9.98 -22.97
CA TYR A 296 -4.61 10.26 -21.97
C TYR A 296 -5.95 10.54 -22.66
N VAL A 297 -7.03 10.23 -21.98
CA VAL A 297 -8.40 10.53 -22.38
C VAL A 297 -8.96 11.52 -21.37
N ARG A 298 -9.60 12.57 -21.87
CA ARG A 298 -10.29 13.55 -21.04
C ARG A 298 -11.78 13.34 -21.17
N ASP A 299 -12.46 13.28 -20.02
CA ASP A 299 -13.91 13.26 -19.91
C ASP A 299 -14.42 14.52 -19.15
N GLU A 300 -15.73 14.65 -18.95
CA GLU A 300 -16.35 15.77 -18.23
C GLU A 300 -15.79 15.92 -16.82
N THR A 301 -15.59 14.81 -16.08
CA THR A 301 -15.18 14.83 -14.67
C THR A 301 -13.87 14.10 -14.40
N THR A 302 -13.24 13.49 -15.41
CA THR A 302 -12.03 12.68 -15.20
C THR A 302 -10.96 12.86 -16.28
N PHE A 303 -9.71 12.59 -15.89
CA PHE A 303 -8.61 12.31 -16.81
C PHE A 303 -8.19 10.85 -16.66
N SER A 304 -8.08 10.13 -17.77
CA SER A 304 -7.73 8.71 -17.80
C SER A 304 -6.43 8.51 -18.57
N ILE A 305 -5.37 8.08 -17.91
CA ILE A 305 -4.08 7.82 -18.54
C ILE A 305 -4.03 6.33 -18.91
N ILE A 306 -3.81 6.03 -20.19
CA ILE A 306 -3.76 4.67 -20.73
C ILE A 306 -2.31 4.22 -20.85
N MET A 307 -1.99 3.06 -20.27
CA MET A 307 -0.63 2.59 -20.03
C MET A 307 -0.45 1.11 -20.38
N LEU A 308 0.80 0.74 -20.65
CA LEU A 308 1.29 -0.64 -20.79
C LEU A 308 2.64 -0.82 -20.08
N PRO A 309 3.00 -2.04 -19.64
CA PRO A 309 2.12 -3.22 -19.61
C PRO A 309 1.08 -3.13 -18.49
N VAL A 310 0.05 -3.96 -18.56
CA VAL A 310 -0.71 -4.33 -17.36
C VAL A 310 0.14 -5.29 -16.56
N GLY A 311 0.59 -4.89 -15.37
CA GLY A 311 1.35 -5.76 -14.49
C GLY A 311 0.50 -6.97 -14.07
N ASP A 312 1.13 -8.14 -13.97
CA ASP A 312 0.54 -9.29 -13.29
C ASP A 312 0.51 -9.01 -11.77
N TYR A 313 1.58 -8.36 -11.28
CA TYR A 313 1.76 -7.91 -9.89
C TYR A 313 2.58 -6.62 -9.86
N ASP A 314 2.68 -5.98 -8.70
CA ASP A 314 3.78 -5.08 -8.38
C ASP A 314 4.88 -5.80 -7.58
N LEU A 315 6.06 -5.20 -7.45
CA LEU A 315 7.20 -5.81 -6.76
C LEU A 315 6.93 -6.00 -5.25
N ARG A 316 6.11 -5.17 -4.61
CA ARG A 316 5.74 -5.39 -3.20
C ARG A 316 4.98 -6.71 -3.07
N HIS A 317 3.93 -6.86 -3.87
CA HIS A 317 3.13 -8.08 -3.89
C HIS A 317 4.00 -9.29 -4.23
N PHE A 318 4.88 -9.18 -5.24
CA PHE A 318 5.77 -10.26 -5.62
C PHE A 318 6.71 -10.70 -4.49
N LEU A 319 7.32 -9.75 -3.77
CA LEU A 319 8.24 -10.05 -2.68
C LEU A 319 7.53 -10.62 -1.44
N GLU A 320 6.32 -10.16 -1.14
CA GLU A 320 5.55 -10.57 0.05
C GLU A 320 4.75 -11.86 -0.17
N VAL A 321 4.20 -12.06 -1.37
CA VAL A 321 3.27 -13.15 -1.68
C VAL A 321 3.94 -14.22 -2.55
N ASN A 322 4.41 -13.88 -3.75
CA ASN A 322 4.99 -14.88 -4.67
C ASN A 322 6.30 -15.47 -4.13
N CYS A 323 7.11 -14.66 -3.44
CA CYS A 323 8.35 -15.11 -2.79
C CYS A 323 8.14 -15.65 -1.37
N ALA A 324 6.90 -15.78 -0.87
CA ALA A 324 6.64 -16.39 0.43
C ALA A 324 7.16 -17.84 0.46
N GLY A 325 7.94 -18.19 1.49
CA GLY A 325 8.63 -19.49 1.56
C GLY A 325 9.85 -19.62 0.64
N PHE A 326 10.26 -18.54 -0.03
CA PHE A 326 11.46 -18.43 -0.86
C PHE A 326 11.59 -19.50 -1.97
N PRO A 327 10.55 -19.72 -2.80
CA PRO A 327 10.64 -20.63 -3.93
C PRO A 327 11.76 -20.17 -4.87
N ARG A 328 12.64 -21.12 -5.25
CA ARG A 328 13.77 -20.84 -6.16
C ARG A 328 13.32 -20.36 -7.54
N THR A 329 12.12 -20.75 -7.97
CA THR A 329 11.53 -20.32 -9.25
C THR A 329 11.28 -18.82 -9.26
N GLU A 330 10.77 -18.26 -8.16
CA GLU A 330 10.46 -16.82 -8.07
C GLU A 330 11.69 -16.00 -7.69
N THR A 331 12.38 -16.40 -6.61
CA THR A 331 13.52 -15.63 -6.06
C THR A 331 14.66 -15.47 -7.05
N ARG A 332 14.91 -16.44 -7.94
CA ARG A 332 15.95 -16.35 -8.97
C ARG A 332 15.76 -15.18 -9.93
N HIS A 333 14.53 -14.74 -10.20
CA HIS A 333 14.28 -13.61 -11.09
C HIS A 333 14.89 -12.30 -10.56
N LEU A 334 14.98 -12.16 -9.22
CA LEU A 334 15.54 -10.97 -8.57
C LEU A 334 16.98 -10.69 -9.02
N ASP A 335 17.79 -11.72 -9.31
CA ASP A 335 19.19 -11.57 -9.73
C ASP A 335 19.34 -10.66 -10.95
N GLN A 336 18.43 -10.78 -11.92
CA GLN A 336 18.48 -10.00 -13.16
C GLN A 336 17.84 -8.62 -12.99
N TRP A 337 16.82 -8.52 -12.13
CA TRP A 337 16.01 -7.32 -11.97
C TRP A 337 16.80 -6.12 -11.42
N PHE A 338 17.87 -6.36 -10.65
CA PHE A 338 18.79 -5.30 -10.23
C PHE A 338 19.36 -4.55 -11.44
N GLY A 339 19.86 -5.30 -12.43
CA GLY A 339 20.39 -4.72 -13.66
C GLY A 339 19.31 -4.03 -14.50
N CYS A 340 18.13 -4.64 -14.60
CA CYS A 340 17.00 -4.08 -15.35
C CYS A 340 16.54 -2.72 -14.80
N LEU A 341 16.36 -2.63 -13.48
CA LEU A 341 15.88 -1.42 -12.79
C LEU A 341 16.96 -0.33 -12.78
N ALA A 342 18.23 -0.70 -12.55
CA ALA A 342 19.32 0.25 -12.67
C ALA A 342 19.46 0.80 -14.11
N SER A 343 19.26 -0.07 -15.12
CA SER A 343 19.20 0.32 -16.53
C SER A 343 18.13 1.37 -16.79
N ALA A 344 16.92 1.10 -16.30
CA ALA A 344 15.76 1.98 -16.45
C ALA A 344 15.99 3.35 -15.77
N LEU A 345 16.50 3.34 -14.54
CA LEU A 345 16.73 4.59 -13.82
C LEU A 345 17.81 5.44 -14.46
N ALA A 346 18.95 4.84 -14.84
CA ALA A 346 20.02 5.57 -15.53
C ALA A 346 19.53 6.19 -16.84
N TYR A 347 18.70 5.47 -17.60
CA TYR A 347 18.10 5.98 -18.82
C TYR A 347 17.17 7.18 -18.53
N ALA A 348 16.30 7.09 -17.54
CA ALA A 348 15.45 8.22 -17.14
C ALA A 348 16.28 9.45 -16.75
N HIS A 349 17.32 9.25 -15.94
CA HIS A 349 18.26 10.32 -15.55
C HIS A 349 19.03 10.90 -16.75
N GLN A 350 19.40 10.08 -17.73
CA GLN A 350 20.03 10.52 -18.98
C GLN A 350 19.09 11.39 -19.82
N GLU A 351 17.80 11.04 -19.89
CA GLU A 351 16.74 11.81 -20.54
C GLU A 351 16.29 13.03 -19.72
N ARG A 352 17.03 13.34 -18.66
CA ARG A 352 16.80 14.46 -17.75
C ARG A 352 15.47 14.40 -16.99
N VAL A 353 15.05 13.19 -16.62
CA VAL A 353 13.85 12.93 -15.83
C VAL A 353 14.24 12.32 -14.48
N LYS A 354 13.76 12.89 -13.37
CA LYS A 354 13.78 12.25 -12.04
C LYS A 354 12.44 11.57 -11.78
N HIS A 355 12.44 10.44 -11.07
CA HIS A 355 11.22 9.69 -10.76
C HIS A 355 10.52 10.15 -9.47
N GLU A 356 11.29 10.41 -8.41
CA GLU A 356 10.89 10.95 -7.10
C GLU A 356 10.00 10.07 -6.20
N ASP A 357 9.49 8.94 -6.68
CA ASP A 357 8.68 7.99 -5.88
C ASP A 357 9.00 6.53 -6.20
N ILE A 358 10.30 6.21 -6.31
CA ILE A 358 10.75 4.83 -6.47
C ILE A 358 10.45 4.03 -5.19
N LYS A 359 9.62 3.01 -5.33
CA LYS A 359 9.25 2.05 -4.27
C LYS A 359 8.73 0.76 -4.89
N PRO A 360 8.65 -0.36 -4.15
CA PRO A 360 8.25 -1.64 -4.74
C PRO A 360 6.85 -1.64 -5.37
N SER A 361 5.88 -0.90 -4.83
CA SER A 361 4.54 -0.80 -5.43
C SER A 361 4.49 -0.02 -6.75
N ASN A 362 5.56 0.72 -7.09
CA ASN A 362 5.68 1.44 -8.36
C ASN A 362 6.57 0.68 -9.37
N ILE A 363 6.88 -0.58 -9.09
CA ILE A 363 7.59 -1.48 -10.01
C ILE A 363 6.63 -2.58 -10.40
N LEU A 364 6.13 -2.55 -11.63
CA LEU A 364 5.24 -3.58 -12.16
C LEU A 364 6.06 -4.81 -12.58
N ILE A 365 5.53 -6.00 -12.29
CA ILE A 365 6.05 -7.27 -12.78
C ILE A 365 5.09 -7.80 -13.83
N ARG A 366 5.60 -8.04 -15.04
CA ARG A 366 4.84 -8.64 -16.14
C ARG A 366 5.70 -9.68 -16.84
N ASP A 367 5.20 -10.90 -16.96
CA ASP A 367 5.93 -12.01 -17.60
C ASP A 367 7.37 -12.17 -17.06
N HIS A 368 7.51 -12.07 -15.72
CA HIS A 368 8.79 -12.10 -14.98
C HIS A 368 9.80 -10.99 -15.33
N GLN A 369 9.36 -9.90 -15.94
CA GLN A 369 10.16 -8.70 -16.19
C GLN A 369 9.69 -7.53 -15.32
N PRO A 370 10.62 -6.71 -14.78
CA PRO A 370 10.28 -5.56 -13.98
C PRO A 370 10.16 -4.30 -14.85
N TYR A 371 9.22 -3.42 -14.49
CA TYR A 371 8.96 -2.15 -15.16
C TYR A 371 8.80 -1.04 -14.12
N LEU A 372 9.66 -0.02 -14.17
CA LEU A 372 9.43 1.21 -13.41
C LEU A 372 8.17 1.90 -13.93
N ALA A 373 7.25 2.22 -13.04
CA ALA A 373 5.95 2.82 -13.35
C ALA A 373 5.64 3.98 -12.39
N ASP A 374 4.53 4.69 -12.66
CA ASP A 374 4.04 5.83 -11.87
C ASP A 374 5.00 7.01 -11.78
N PHE A 375 5.25 7.65 -12.93
CA PHE A 375 5.98 8.92 -13.05
C PHE A 375 5.10 10.13 -12.70
N GLY A 376 4.02 9.96 -11.93
CA GLY A 376 3.11 11.06 -11.55
C GLY A 376 3.78 12.16 -10.72
N SER A 377 4.89 11.83 -10.07
CA SER A 377 5.75 12.73 -9.31
C SER A 377 7.02 13.15 -10.06
N ALA A 378 7.19 12.72 -11.32
CA ALA A 378 8.43 12.91 -12.04
C ALA A 378 8.66 14.37 -12.44
N ILE A 379 9.93 14.78 -12.42
CA ILE A 379 10.35 16.14 -12.80
C ILE A 379 11.29 16.07 -14.01
N ASP A 380 10.95 16.82 -15.05
CA ASP A 380 11.83 17.11 -16.18
C ASP A 380 12.75 18.30 -15.84
N PHE A 381 14.03 18.02 -15.68
CA PHE A 381 15.05 19.04 -15.36
C PHE A 381 15.84 19.50 -16.59
N SER A 382 15.35 19.26 -17.80
CA SER A 382 16.04 19.65 -19.03
C SER A 382 16.33 21.15 -19.15
N LEU A 383 15.50 21.99 -18.52
CA LEU A 383 15.62 23.45 -18.50
C LEU A 383 16.27 23.99 -17.21
N MET A 384 16.65 23.13 -16.28
CA MET A 384 17.28 23.53 -15.01
C MET A 384 18.81 23.45 -15.12
N GLU A 385 19.53 24.34 -14.42
CA GLU A 385 21.00 24.29 -14.33
C GLU A 385 21.49 23.07 -13.53
N GLY A 386 20.61 22.44 -12.74
CA GLY A 386 20.89 21.26 -11.92
C GLY A 386 19.66 20.38 -11.71
N SER A 387 19.82 19.28 -10.97
CA SER A 387 18.72 18.32 -10.73
C SER A 387 18.02 18.49 -9.37
N THR A 388 18.47 19.42 -8.53
CA THR A 388 17.88 19.69 -7.22
C THR A 388 16.45 20.19 -7.33
N SER A 389 15.54 19.65 -6.54
CA SER A 389 14.15 20.11 -6.47
C SER A 389 14.06 21.56 -6.01
N THR A 390 13.34 22.38 -6.78
CA THR A 390 13.05 23.79 -6.47
C THR A 390 11.72 23.98 -5.74
N GLU A 391 10.90 22.93 -5.64
CA GLU A 391 9.54 23.00 -5.12
C GLU A 391 9.46 22.77 -3.61
N GLU A 392 8.62 23.54 -2.91
CA GLU A 392 8.40 23.45 -1.46
C GLU A 392 7.50 22.26 -1.05
N TYR A 393 6.96 21.49 -2.01
CA TYR A 393 6.00 20.43 -1.74
C TYR A 393 6.68 19.08 -1.48
N ILE A 394 6.23 18.40 -0.42
CA ILE A 394 6.72 17.07 -0.02
C ILE A 394 6.16 16.01 -0.98
N VAL A 395 7.03 15.39 -1.76
CA VAL A 395 6.69 14.35 -2.76
C VAL A 395 7.35 13.01 -2.41
N GLY A 396 6.68 11.90 -2.72
CA GLY A 396 7.15 10.53 -2.55
C GLY A 396 6.71 9.83 -1.26
N THR A 397 7.10 8.58 -1.10
CA THR A 397 6.74 7.75 0.07
C THR A 397 7.76 7.91 1.20
N PRO A 398 7.38 8.42 2.40
CA PRO A 398 8.34 8.82 3.43
C PRO A 398 9.36 7.77 3.87
N VAL A 399 9.01 6.49 3.76
CA VAL A 399 9.90 5.37 4.09
C VAL A 399 11.15 5.33 3.20
N TYR A 400 11.02 5.69 1.91
CA TYR A 400 12.05 5.59 0.87
C TYR A 400 12.81 6.90 0.64
N TRP A 401 12.44 8.00 1.31
CA TRP A 401 13.15 9.26 1.11
C TRP A 401 14.60 9.20 1.62
N PRO A 402 15.49 9.90 0.92
CA PRO A 402 16.88 10.00 1.29
C PRO A 402 17.09 10.91 2.51
N PRO A 403 18.28 10.88 3.14
CA PRO A 403 18.60 11.70 4.31
C PRO A 403 18.74 13.19 4.02
N GLU A 404 19.09 13.59 2.80
CA GLU A 404 19.17 15.00 2.44
C GLU A 404 17.78 15.68 2.43
N PRO A 405 17.72 16.97 2.81
CA PRO A 405 16.49 17.73 2.81
C PRO A 405 15.93 17.90 1.40
N LEU A 406 14.61 18.11 1.31
CA LEU A 406 13.86 18.17 0.05
C LEU A 406 14.50 19.09 -1.00
N GLN A 407 14.97 20.29 -0.62
CA GLN A 407 15.55 21.26 -1.54
C GLN A 407 16.89 20.83 -2.15
N GLN A 408 17.54 19.80 -1.59
CA GLN A 408 18.83 19.28 -2.06
C GLN A 408 18.68 17.98 -2.86
N ARG A 409 17.45 17.44 -3.00
CA ARG A 409 17.22 16.17 -3.67
C ARG A 409 17.43 16.29 -5.18
N GLY A 410 18.58 15.79 -5.63
CA GLY A 410 18.91 15.61 -7.03
C GLY A 410 18.59 14.19 -7.52
N ARG A 411 19.25 13.78 -8.60
CA ARG A 411 19.21 12.38 -9.11
C ARG A 411 19.60 11.35 -8.04
N ALA A 412 20.49 11.72 -7.11
CA ALA A 412 20.94 10.87 -6.01
C ALA A 412 19.79 10.41 -5.10
N ALA A 413 18.70 11.19 -4.98
CA ALA A 413 17.53 10.80 -4.21
C ALA A 413 16.83 9.55 -4.79
N ASP A 414 16.70 9.48 -6.11
CA ASP A 414 16.17 8.28 -6.79
C ASP A 414 17.12 7.09 -6.63
N VAL A 415 18.43 7.33 -6.66
CA VAL A 415 19.43 6.28 -6.47
C VAL A 415 19.35 5.69 -5.06
N PHE A 416 19.17 6.55 -4.04
CA PHE A 416 18.93 6.11 -2.66
C PHE A 416 17.64 5.28 -2.55
N ALA A 417 16.54 5.76 -3.14
CA ALA A 417 15.26 5.05 -3.13
C ALA A 417 15.37 3.69 -3.85
N LEU A 418 16.11 3.61 -4.96
CA LEU A 418 16.42 2.34 -5.61
C LEU A 418 17.28 1.44 -4.72
N GLY A 419 18.23 1.99 -3.95
CA GLY A 419 18.99 1.26 -2.94
C GLY A 419 18.11 0.63 -1.86
N CYS A 420 17.11 1.36 -1.39
CA CYS A 420 16.10 0.83 -0.47
C CYS A 420 15.37 -0.38 -1.08
N VAL A 421 14.89 -0.26 -2.32
CA VAL A 421 14.25 -1.37 -3.06
C VAL A 421 15.20 -2.56 -3.22
N PHE A 422 16.44 -2.32 -3.64
CA PHE A 422 17.46 -3.37 -3.79
C PHE A 422 17.77 -4.06 -2.46
N SER A 423 17.74 -3.34 -1.35
CA SER A 423 17.93 -3.93 -0.03
C SER A 423 16.78 -4.88 0.36
N GLU A 424 15.54 -4.54 0.00
CA GLU A 424 14.37 -5.41 0.18
C GLU A 424 14.46 -6.65 -0.73
N MET A 425 14.81 -6.44 -2.01
CA MET A 425 15.02 -7.54 -2.96
C MET A 425 16.13 -8.49 -2.51
N LEU A 426 17.28 -7.97 -2.06
CA LEU A 426 18.41 -8.79 -1.60
C LEU A 426 18.05 -9.59 -0.35
N THR A 427 17.30 -8.99 0.57
CA THR A 427 16.80 -9.66 1.78
C THR A 427 15.99 -10.91 1.42
N VAL A 428 15.00 -10.76 0.53
CA VAL A 428 14.18 -11.89 0.06
C VAL A 428 15.00 -12.89 -0.73
N ARG A 429 15.94 -12.40 -1.57
CA ARG A 429 16.82 -13.25 -2.36
C ARG A 429 17.73 -14.13 -1.50
N GLN A 430 18.09 -13.69 -0.30
CA GLN A 430 18.87 -14.45 0.69
C GLN A 430 18.00 -15.15 1.75
N HIS A 431 16.73 -15.41 1.42
CA HIS A 431 15.79 -16.20 2.22
C HIS A 431 15.52 -15.62 3.61
N ARG A 432 15.48 -14.29 3.72
CA ARG A 432 15.02 -13.58 4.91
C ARG A 432 13.73 -12.83 4.60
N SER A 433 12.85 -12.71 5.58
CA SER A 433 11.55 -12.07 5.33
C SER A 433 11.68 -10.54 5.39
N LEU A 434 10.83 -9.84 4.62
CA LEU A 434 10.75 -8.38 4.70
C LEU A 434 10.26 -7.90 6.07
N GLN A 435 9.47 -8.72 6.77
CA GLN A 435 9.01 -8.38 8.12
C GLN A 435 10.19 -8.32 9.10
N GLU A 436 11.04 -9.35 9.13
CA GLU A 436 12.25 -9.33 9.97
C GLU A 436 13.14 -8.12 9.66
N TYR A 437 13.24 -7.76 8.38
CA TYR A 437 14.04 -6.61 7.96
C TYR A 437 13.41 -5.26 8.39
N ARG A 438 12.09 -5.12 8.27
CA ARG A 438 11.36 -3.94 8.76
C ARG A 438 11.49 -3.80 10.28
N ASP A 439 11.35 -4.90 11.00
CA ASP A 439 11.47 -4.96 12.46
C ASP A 439 12.90 -4.61 12.91
N ALA A 440 13.92 -5.15 12.23
CA ALA A 440 15.32 -4.87 12.53
C ALA A 440 15.67 -3.39 12.33
N ARG A 441 15.17 -2.77 11.25
CA ARG A 441 15.44 -1.36 10.93
C ARG A 441 14.65 -0.38 11.78
N TYR A 442 13.56 -0.81 12.43
CA TYR A 442 12.72 0.08 13.21
C TYR A 442 13.52 0.76 14.32
N LEU A 443 13.47 2.09 14.34
CA LEU A 443 14.04 2.92 15.39
C LEU A 443 13.08 4.08 15.66
N PRO A 444 12.58 4.28 16.89
CA PRO A 444 11.68 5.39 17.20
C PRO A 444 12.24 6.73 16.71
N HIS A 445 11.46 7.45 15.88
CA HIS A 445 11.87 8.71 15.27
C HIS A 445 10.65 9.59 15.01
N VAL A 446 10.83 10.91 15.15
CA VAL A 446 9.73 11.91 15.07
C VAL A 446 9.04 11.88 13.70
N ASP A 447 9.80 11.74 12.61
CA ASP A 447 9.23 11.66 11.25
C ASP A 447 8.63 10.29 10.92
N ASN A 448 9.45 9.23 10.89
CA ASN A 448 9.04 7.87 10.56
C ASN A 448 10.09 6.86 11.04
N GLY A 449 9.74 6.03 12.03
CA GLY A 449 10.67 5.06 12.61
C GLY A 449 11.02 3.87 11.71
N TYR A 450 10.28 3.65 10.62
CA TYR A 450 10.55 2.59 9.64
C TYR A 450 11.32 3.08 8.41
N ALA A 451 11.58 4.39 8.29
CA ALA A 451 12.30 4.93 7.13
C ALA A 451 13.74 4.43 7.10
N PHE A 452 14.25 4.11 5.91
CA PHE A 452 15.61 3.58 5.75
C PHE A 452 16.68 4.55 6.28
N ARG A 453 16.50 5.85 6.00
CA ARG A 453 17.42 6.91 6.45
C ARG A 453 17.56 7.01 7.98
N THR A 454 16.53 6.57 8.72
CA THR A 454 16.49 6.67 10.19
C THR A 454 17.52 5.75 10.85
N ASN A 455 17.84 4.61 10.22
CA ASN A 455 18.70 3.59 10.80
C ASN A 455 19.61 2.91 9.74
N LEU A 456 20.36 3.72 8.99
CA LEU A 456 21.23 3.22 7.91
C LEU A 456 22.35 2.29 8.40
N GLU A 457 22.80 2.43 9.64
CA GLU A 457 23.78 1.52 10.24
C GLU A 457 23.24 0.10 10.36
N VAL A 458 21.98 -0.05 10.80
CA VAL A 458 21.32 -1.36 10.86
C VAL A 458 20.97 -1.87 9.47
N VAL A 459 20.61 -1.00 8.51
CA VAL A 459 20.48 -1.39 7.09
C VAL A 459 21.77 -2.04 6.60
N ASN A 460 22.92 -1.39 6.81
CA ASN A 460 24.21 -1.91 6.40
C ASN A 460 24.55 -3.24 7.09
N THR A 461 24.41 -3.28 8.42
CA THR A 461 24.70 -4.49 9.22
C THR A 461 23.83 -5.65 8.78
N TRP A 462 22.52 -5.42 8.58
CA TRP A 462 21.59 -6.42 8.07
C TRP A 462 22.05 -7.01 6.73
N LEU A 463 22.42 -6.16 5.76
CA LEU A 463 22.84 -6.60 4.43
C LEU A 463 24.14 -7.41 4.44
N LEU A 464 25.07 -7.05 5.33
CA LEU A 464 26.32 -7.79 5.55
C LEU A 464 26.05 -9.17 6.20
N ASP A 465 25.13 -9.22 7.15
CA ASP A 465 24.78 -10.43 7.92
C ASP A 465 23.82 -11.38 7.18
N LEU A 466 23.31 -10.98 5.99
CA LEU A 466 22.51 -11.88 5.16
C LEU A 466 23.31 -13.16 4.80
N PRO A 467 22.64 -14.33 4.68
CA PRO A 467 23.32 -15.57 4.31
C PRO A 467 24.06 -15.50 2.95
N ASP A 468 25.33 -15.94 2.90
CA ASP A 468 26.11 -16.13 1.65
C ASP A 468 25.84 -17.46 0.95
N ASN A 469 25.27 -18.44 1.66
CA ASN A 469 25.08 -19.79 1.15
C ASN A 469 23.82 -19.95 0.25
N VAL A 470 23.09 -18.87 -0.03
CA VAL A 470 21.90 -18.87 -0.87
C VAL A 470 22.23 -18.42 -2.30
N GLY A 471 22.42 -19.41 -3.17
CA GLY A 471 22.81 -19.19 -4.58
C GLY A 471 24.33 -19.03 -4.73
N PRO A 472 24.81 -18.63 -5.93
CA PRO A 472 26.24 -18.45 -6.16
C PRO A 472 26.82 -17.28 -5.33
N PRO A 473 27.90 -17.47 -4.57
CA PRO A 473 28.50 -16.42 -3.74
C PRO A 473 28.89 -15.16 -4.53
N GLU A 474 29.32 -15.31 -5.79
CA GLU A 474 29.69 -14.19 -6.65
C GLU A 474 28.49 -13.33 -7.04
N VAL A 475 27.31 -13.95 -7.18
CA VAL A 475 26.05 -13.23 -7.43
C VAL A 475 25.64 -12.49 -6.16
N ARG A 476 25.65 -13.14 -4.98
CA ARG A 476 25.36 -12.49 -3.69
C ARG A 476 26.26 -11.29 -3.46
N SER A 477 27.57 -11.45 -3.69
CA SER A 477 28.55 -10.36 -3.54
C SER A 477 28.28 -9.21 -4.52
N LEU A 478 27.90 -9.51 -5.77
CA LEU A 478 27.57 -8.48 -6.75
C LEU A 478 26.31 -7.72 -6.35
N LEU A 479 25.22 -8.41 -6.00
CA LEU A 479 23.96 -7.76 -5.61
C LEU A 479 24.15 -6.90 -4.35
N LEU A 480 24.90 -7.40 -3.36
CA LEU A 480 25.27 -6.62 -2.18
C LEU A 480 26.07 -5.36 -2.56
N GLU A 481 27.08 -5.49 -3.43
CA GLU A 481 27.85 -4.35 -3.91
C GLU A 481 26.96 -3.32 -4.60
N GLN A 482 26.02 -3.76 -5.45
CA GLN A 482 25.07 -2.90 -6.14
C GLN A 482 24.13 -2.16 -5.18
N THR A 483 23.57 -2.86 -4.18
CA THR A 483 22.74 -2.24 -3.13
C THR A 483 23.52 -1.21 -2.33
N MET A 484 24.71 -1.58 -1.85
CA MET A 484 25.54 -0.71 -1.01
C MET A 484 25.97 0.56 -1.74
N VAL A 485 26.26 0.44 -3.03
CA VAL A 485 26.61 1.57 -3.90
C VAL A 485 25.51 2.63 -3.94
N CYS A 486 24.23 2.22 -3.95
CA CYS A 486 23.11 3.16 -3.95
C CYS A 486 23.03 4.02 -2.67
N PHE A 487 23.65 3.57 -1.57
CA PHE A 487 23.71 4.33 -0.32
C PHE A 487 24.98 5.19 -0.16
N LEU A 488 25.97 5.07 -1.06
CA LEU A 488 27.30 5.71 -0.92
C LEU A 488 27.30 7.25 -1.08
N GLU A 489 26.24 7.85 -1.60
CA GLU A 489 26.12 9.31 -1.74
C GLU A 489 25.66 10.01 -0.44
N VAL A 490 25.32 9.26 0.62
CA VAL A 490 25.09 9.85 1.93
C VAL A 490 26.45 10.12 2.57
N PRO A 491 26.80 11.37 2.97
CA PRO A 491 28.10 11.68 3.56
C PRO A 491 28.22 11.06 4.97
N VAL A 492 28.50 9.76 5.05
CA VAL A 492 28.82 9.06 6.29
C VAL A 492 30.28 8.66 6.22
N ARG A 493 31.12 9.41 6.94
CA ARG A 493 32.51 9.05 7.26
C ARG A 493 32.55 7.80 8.16
N LEU A 494 32.13 6.63 7.70
CA LEU A 494 32.23 5.38 8.47
C LEU A 494 32.50 4.13 7.60
N PHE A 495 33.19 4.28 6.47
CA PHE A 495 33.74 3.11 5.77
C PHE A 495 34.94 2.57 6.53
N ASN A 496 34.74 1.41 7.18
CA ASN A 496 35.79 0.63 7.80
C ASN A 496 36.89 0.32 6.75
N PRO A 497 38.15 0.77 6.96
CA PRO A 497 39.21 0.67 5.95
C PRO A 497 39.63 -0.77 5.59
N ALA A 498 39.18 -1.78 6.35
CA ALA A 498 39.47 -3.19 6.07
C ALA A 498 38.75 -3.75 4.82
N ALA A 499 37.74 -3.07 4.27
CA ALA A 499 37.04 -3.53 3.06
C ALA A 499 37.67 -3.04 1.74
N SER A 500 38.83 -2.36 1.78
CA SER A 500 39.42 -1.62 0.65
C SER A 500 39.91 -2.43 -0.57
N THR A 501 39.64 -3.73 -0.66
CA THR A 501 39.84 -4.50 -1.91
C THR A 501 38.54 -4.56 -2.71
N PHE A 502 38.08 -3.41 -3.23
CA PHE A 502 36.84 -3.33 -3.98
C PHE A 502 37.05 -3.56 -5.49
N SER A 503 36.16 -4.35 -6.10
CA SER A 503 36.31 -4.79 -7.48
C SER A 503 36.09 -3.65 -8.50
N PRO A 504 36.65 -3.74 -9.72
CA PRO A 504 36.35 -2.80 -10.82
C PRO A 504 34.86 -2.71 -11.20
N LYS A 505 34.00 -3.61 -10.69
CA LYS A 505 32.55 -3.60 -10.97
C LYS A 505 31.83 -2.46 -10.26
N LYS A 506 32.31 -2.00 -9.08
CA LYS A 506 31.81 -0.81 -8.37
C LYS A 506 31.74 0.40 -9.30
N THR A 507 32.75 0.56 -10.15
CA THR A 507 32.85 1.67 -11.09
C THR A 507 31.77 1.56 -12.17
N LYS A 508 31.46 0.39 -12.72
CA LYS A 508 30.50 0.32 -13.83
C LYS A 508 29.08 0.68 -13.41
N LEU A 509 28.53 0.13 -12.33
CA LEU A 509 27.15 0.46 -11.96
C LEU A 509 27.04 1.91 -11.47
N LEU A 510 27.99 2.36 -10.65
CA LEU A 510 28.00 3.71 -10.10
C LEU A 510 28.28 4.74 -11.20
N THR A 511 29.20 4.50 -12.13
CA THR A 511 29.38 5.31 -13.35
C THR A 511 28.18 5.19 -14.30
N TYR A 512 27.44 4.08 -14.29
CA TYR A 512 26.25 3.94 -15.11
C TYR A 512 25.06 4.73 -14.53
N LEU A 513 24.86 4.70 -13.20
CA LEU A 513 23.81 5.44 -12.49
C LEU A 513 24.16 6.92 -12.29
N LEU A 514 25.42 7.25 -11.99
CA LEU A 514 25.89 8.60 -11.65
C LEU A 514 26.76 9.25 -12.74
N GLY A 515 27.40 8.47 -13.62
CA GLY A 515 28.48 8.96 -14.52
C GLY A 515 28.04 9.72 -15.77
N ARG A 516 26.87 10.35 -15.75
CA ARG A 516 26.56 11.53 -16.60
C ARG A 516 25.93 12.68 -15.78
N LEU A 517 26.23 12.76 -14.48
CA LEU A 517 26.33 14.05 -13.80
C LEU A 517 27.43 14.88 -14.50
#